data_AF-A0A7C3QV36-F1
#
_entry.id   AF-A0A7C3QV36-F1
#
_cell.length_a   1.000
_cell.length_b   1.000
_cell.length_c   1.000
_cell.angle_alpha   90.00
_cell.angle_beta   90.00
_cell.angle_gamma   90.00
#
_symmetry.space_group_name_H-M   'P 1'
#
loop_
_entity.id
_entity.type
_entity.pdbx_description
1 polymer ?
#
loop_
_entity_poly.entity_id
_entity_poly.type
_entity_poly.pdbx_seq_one_letter_code
_entity_poly.pdbx_strand_id
1 'polypeptide(L)' 'MPFGKIGPLELALILLIVIAVFGAGKLASLGGALGKGVREFRQAVKEEPEEKKEEKAEAAKDAPDDKASKKE' A
#
# COMPACT_ATOMS: atom_id res chain seq x y z
N MET A 1 20.98 26.22 11.10
CA MET A 1 19.50 26.33 11.01
C MET A 1 18.92 24.91 10.97
N PRO A 2 18.12 24.47 11.96
CA PRO A 2 17.79 23.06 12.20
C PRO A 2 16.49 22.61 11.51
N PHE A 3 16.23 23.04 10.27
CA PHE A 3 14.98 22.71 9.55
C PHE A 3 15.21 21.98 8.22
N GLY A 4 16.46 21.63 7.89
CA GLY A 4 16.81 21.03 6.60
C GLY A 4 16.77 19.50 6.54
N LYS A 5 16.40 18.82 7.63
CA LYS A 5 16.43 17.36 7.72
C LYS A 5 15.20 16.89 8.49
N ILE A 6 14.05 16.86 7.84
CA ILE A 6 12.98 15.95 8.27
C ILE A 6 13.60 14.56 8.13
N GLY A 7 14.06 14.00 9.24
CA GLY A 7 14.69 12.71 9.27
C GLY A 7 13.67 11.62 9.02
N PRO A 8 14.12 10.39 8.72
CA PRO A 8 13.24 9.23 8.66
C PRO A 8 12.39 9.07 9.93
N LEU A 9 12.91 9.52 11.07
CA LEU A 9 12.25 9.44 12.38
C LEU A 9 11.08 10.44 12.49
N GLU A 10 11.28 11.72 12.13
CA GLU A 10 10.20 12.71 12.08
C GLU A 10 9.12 12.32 11.07
N LEU A 11 9.50 11.81 9.90
CA LEU A 11 8.54 11.34 8.90
C LEU A 11 7.70 10.17 9.43
N ALA A 12 8.32 9.22 10.14
CA ALA A 12 7.63 8.11 10.77
C ALA A 12 6.65 8.58 11.86
N LEU A 13 7.01 9.60 12.65
CA LEU A 13 6.13 10.18 13.67
C LEU A 13 4.90 10.84 13.04
N ILE A 14 5.07 11.58 11.94
CA ILE A 14 3.96 12.19 11.19
C ILE A 14 3.07 11.08 10.60
N LEU A 15 3.67 10.04 10.02
CA LEU A 15 2.94 8.90 9.47
C LEU A 15 2.09 8.20 10.54
N LEU A 16 2.64 8.04 11.75
CA LEU A 16 1.92 7.48 12.89
C LEU A 16 0.65 8.29 13.21
N ILE A 17 0.76 9.63 13.25
CA ILE A 17 -0.38 10.51 13.51
C ILE A 17 -1.43 10.39 12.40
N VAL A 18 -1.01 10.35 11.13
CA VAL A 18 -1.92 10.16 9.99
C VAL A 18 -2.65 8.82 10.11
N ILE A 19 -1.96 7.74 10.45
CA ILE A 19 -2.57 6.43 10.69
C ILE A 19 -3.54 6.47 11.88
N ALA A 20 -3.23 7.21 12.95
CA ALA A 20 -4.12 7.34 14.10
C ALA A 20 -5.44 8.07 13.75
N VAL A 21 -5.38 9.09 12.89
CA VAL A 21 -6.56 9.87 12.47
C VAL A 21 -7.39 9.13 11.42
N PHE A 22 -6.76 8.60 10.39
CA PHE A 22 -7.45 7.98 9.26
C PHE A 22 -7.67 6.47 9.43
N GLY A 23 -6.85 5.81 10.25
CA GLY A 23 -6.80 4.36 10.41
C GLY A 23 -5.92 3.66 9.36
N ALA A 24 -5.29 2.55 9.75
CA ALA A 24 -4.44 1.75 8.86
C ALA A 24 -5.22 1.18 7.67
N GLY A 25 -6.47 0.76 7.87
CA GLY A 25 -7.30 0.18 6.81
C GLY A 25 -7.66 1.17 5.70
N LYS A 26 -7.93 2.44 6.03
CA LYS A 26 -8.20 3.48 5.02
C LYS A 26 -6.96 3.83 4.21
N LEU A 27 -5.81 3.97 4.86
CA LEU A 27 -4.54 4.19 4.15
C LEU A 27 -4.18 3.00 3.25
N ALA A 28 -4.35 1.76 3.72
CA ALA A 28 -4.09 0.56 2.92
C ALA A 28 -5.03 0.45 1.71
N SER A 29 -6.32 0.75 1.88
CA SER A 29 -7.29 0.75 0.79
C SER A 29 -6.96 1.80 -0.28
N LEU A 30 -6.62 3.03 0.14
CA LEU A 30 -6.19 4.09 -0.77
C LEU A 30 -4.87 3.75 -1.46
N GLY A 31 -3.87 3.28 -0.71
CA GLY A 31 -2.58 2.84 -1.23
C GLY A 31 -2.70 1.68 -2.22
N GLY A 32 -3.59 0.72 -1.97
CA GLY A 32 -3.87 -0.39 -2.89
C GLY A 32 -4.50 0.07 -4.20
N ALA A 33 -5.44 1.02 -4.16
CA ALA A 33 -6.06 1.58 -5.35
C ALA A 33 -5.06 2.43 -6.16
N LEU A 34 -4.30 3.30 -5.49
CA LEU A 34 -3.26 4.10 -6.11
C LEU A 34 -2.12 3.23 -6.68
N GLY A 35 -1.71 2.18 -5.95
CA GLY A 35 -0.66 1.27 -6.37
C GLY A 35 -0.99 0.50 -7.64
N LYS A 36 -2.25 0.04 -7.77
CA LYS A 36 -2.75 -0.55 -9.02
C LYS A 36 -2.70 0.47 -10.16
N GLY A 37 -3.30 1.65 -9.97
CA GLY A 37 -3.27 2.71 -10.99
C GLY A 37 -1.86 3.10 -11.43
N VAL A 38 -0.92 3.21 -10.49
CA VAL A 38 0.49 3.48 -10.80
C VAL A 38 1.15 2.31 -11.52
N ARG A 39 0.82 1.06 -11.18
CA ARG A 39 1.35 -0.14 -11.86
C ARG A 39 0.87 -0.20 -13.31
N GLU A 40 -0.43 -0.07 -13.56
CA GLU A 40 -0.98 0.01 -14.93
C GLU A 40 -0.41 1.22 -15.70
N PHE A 41 -0.26 2.38 -15.05
CA PHE A 41 0.35 3.56 -15.68
C PHE A 41 1.81 3.31 -16.05
N ARG A 42 2.59 2.68 -15.16
CA ARG A 42 3.98 2.31 -15.43
C ARG A 42 4.08 1.28 -16.54
N GLN A 43 3.16 0.32 -16.63
CA GLN A 43 3.10 -0.66 -17.72
C GLN A 43 2.77 0.01 -19.05
N ALA A 44 1.71 0.82 -19.11
CA ALA A 44 1.32 1.54 -20.32
C ALA A 44 2.38 2.53 -20.83
N VAL A 45 3.15 3.14 -19.92
CA VAL A 45 4.27 4.04 -20.30
C VAL A 45 5.52 3.26 -20.73
N LYS A 46 5.65 1.99 -20.32
CA LYS A 46 6.81 1.15 -20.62
C LYS A 46 6.58 0.24 -21.84
N GLU A 47 5.33 -0.03 -22.18
CA GLU A 47 4.90 -0.84 -23.33
C GLU A 47 4.37 0.08 -24.45
N GLU A 48 5.27 0.54 -25.32
CA GLU A 48 4.94 0.63 -26.76
C GLU A 48 5.18 -0.76 -27.40
N PRO A 49 4.56 -1.08 -28.55
CA PRO A 49 3.63 -2.18 -28.74
C PRO A 49 4.30 -3.54 -28.91
N GLU A 50 4.65 -4.25 -27.84
CA GLU A 50 4.73 -5.71 -27.91
C GLU A 50 4.13 -6.37 -26.66
N GLU A 51 3.05 -7.11 -26.94
CA GLU A 51 2.54 -8.24 -26.19
C GLU A 51 2.00 -7.99 -24.78
N LYS A 52 0.70 -7.67 -24.78
CA LYS A 52 -0.29 -8.01 -23.76
C LYS A 52 0.00 -9.38 -23.11
N LYS A 53 0.65 -9.38 -21.94
CA LYS A 53 0.73 -10.56 -21.09
C LYS A 53 -0.21 -10.42 -19.90
N GLU A 54 -1.37 -11.04 -20.07
CA GLU A 54 -2.29 -11.42 -19.00
C GLU A 54 -1.52 -12.15 -17.90
N GLU A 55 -1.52 -11.65 -16.66
CA GLU A 55 -1.54 -12.56 -15.50
C GLU A 55 -1.95 -11.91 -14.18
N LYS A 56 -2.89 -12.60 -13.53
CA LYS A 56 -3.17 -12.67 -12.09
C LYS A 56 -3.86 -11.48 -11.41
N ALA A 57 -5.17 -11.48 -11.61
CA ALA A 57 -6.09 -11.41 -10.48
C ALA A 57 -5.94 -12.67 -9.61
N GLU A 58 -4.96 -12.69 -8.70
CA GLU A 58 -5.10 -13.46 -7.46
C GLU A 58 -5.61 -12.50 -6.39
N ALA A 59 -6.90 -12.65 -6.13
CA ALA A 59 -7.59 -12.08 -5.01
C ALA A 59 -6.85 -12.39 -3.71
N ALA A 60 -6.61 -11.34 -2.93
CA ALA A 60 -6.76 -11.29 -1.48
C ALA A 60 -6.94 -12.67 -0.80
N LYS A 61 -5.81 -13.34 -0.57
CA LYS A 61 -5.62 -14.20 0.59
C LYS A 61 -4.54 -13.54 1.43
N ASP A 62 -4.67 -13.68 2.75
CA ASP A 62 -3.88 -13.02 3.80
C ASP A 62 -4.37 -11.65 4.26
N ALA A 63 -5.58 -11.66 4.82
CA ALA A 63 -5.76 -11.06 6.13
C ALA A 63 -5.54 -12.15 7.20
N PRO A 64 -4.50 -12.08 8.04
CA PRO A 64 -4.50 -12.74 9.33
C PRO A 64 -4.78 -11.68 10.40
N ASP A 65 -6.02 -11.65 10.90
CA ASP A 65 -6.37 -11.48 12.31
C ASP A 65 -7.86 -11.13 12.42
N ASP A 66 -8.70 -12.11 12.81
CA ASP A 66 -9.45 -12.04 14.09
C ASP A 66 -10.18 -13.38 14.34
N LYS A 67 -9.83 -14.01 15.47
CA LYS A 67 -10.59 -14.97 16.31
C LYS A 67 -11.50 -16.03 15.65
N ALA A 68 -11.20 -17.31 15.95
CA ALA A 68 -12.10 -18.19 16.72
C ALA A 68 -11.51 -19.62 16.93
N SER A 69 -11.60 -20.10 18.17
CA SER A 69 -11.63 -21.53 18.58
C SER A 69 -10.34 -22.36 18.42
N LYS A 70 -9.91 -23.28 19.28
CA LYS A 70 -10.44 -23.90 20.51
C LYS A 70 -9.40 -24.95 20.95
N LYS A 71 -9.08 -24.99 22.25
CA LYS A 71 -8.75 -26.20 23.05
C LYS A 71 -7.54 -27.04 22.60
N GLU A 72 -6.47 -26.99 23.38
CA GLU A 72 -5.93 -28.12 24.18
C GLU A 72 -5.29 -27.59 25.45
#